data_AF-A0A928X7S3-F1
#
_entry.id   AF-A0A928X7S3-F1
#
_cell.length_a   1.000
_cell.length_b   1.000
_cell.length_c   1.000
_cell.angle_alpha   90.00
_cell.angle_beta   90.00
_cell.angle_gamma   90.00
#
_symmetry.space_group_name_H-M   'P 1'
#
loop_
_entity.id
_entity.type
_entity.pdbx_description
1 polymer ?
#
loop_
_entity_poly.entity_id
_entity_poly.type
_entity_poly.pdbx_seq_one_letter_code
_entity_poly.pdbx_strand_id
1 'polypeptide(L)'
;MPVDSKFPLENFRRLIDALTDEERRAASKRFSSDCRRHIDSIASAYIRPSEGTLDFALMYVPSESVYYELITGRDEAGAALSEYAVSKKVVPVSPNSFYAYLQTIAMGLRGMEIEARAGEMLAHLSGLKGEFEKFSADLETLGRHLSFARSKYDELERKAGLLSERLDWSGLRDRELRQP
;
A
#
# COMPACT_ATOMS: atom_id res chain seq x y z
N MET A 1 -1.82 -2.09 -22.29
CA MET A 1 -2.12 -3.52 -22.50
C MET A 1 -2.81 -3.67 -23.85
N PRO A 2 -2.27 -4.47 -24.79
CA PRO A 2 -3.02 -4.85 -25.98
C PRO A 2 -4.14 -5.82 -25.58
N VAL A 3 -5.37 -5.56 -26.04
CA VAL A 3 -6.54 -6.43 -25.85
C VAL A 3 -6.81 -7.12 -27.18
N ASP A 4 -6.48 -8.42 -27.27
CA ASP A 4 -6.83 -9.25 -28.42
C ASP A 4 -8.32 -9.65 -28.32
N SER A 5 -9.09 -9.42 -29.37
CA SER A 5 -10.54 -9.64 -29.42
C SER A 5 -10.94 -10.74 -30.40
N LYS A 6 -10.01 -11.67 -30.71
CA LYS A 6 -10.26 -12.86 -31.53
C LYS A 6 -11.14 -13.88 -30.81
N PHE A 7 -12.37 -13.50 -30.52
CA PHE A 7 -13.39 -14.38 -29.98
C PHE A 7 -14.17 -15.03 -31.14
N PRO A 8 -14.44 -16.35 -31.08
CA PRO A 8 -15.18 -17.07 -32.12
C PRO A 8 -16.68 -16.73 -32.09
N LEU A 9 -17.03 -15.54 -32.61
CA LEU A 9 -18.39 -15.01 -32.62
C LEU A 9 -19.32 -15.69 -33.63
N GLU A 10 -18.78 -16.40 -34.62
CA GLU A 10 -19.57 -16.99 -35.70
C GLU A 10 -20.54 -18.07 -35.20
N ASN A 11 -20.07 -18.98 -34.35
CA ASN A 11 -20.92 -20.03 -33.79
C ASN A 11 -21.89 -19.50 -32.72
N PHE A 12 -21.54 -18.41 -32.04
CA PHE A 12 -22.49 -17.69 -31.18
C PHE A 12 -23.62 -17.05 -31.99
N ARG A 13 -23.32 -16.40 -33.13
CA ARG A 13 -24.36 -15.85 -34.01
C ARG A 13 -25.32 -16.95 -34.47
N ARG A 14 -24.78 -18.08 -34.93
CA ARG A 14 -25.59 -19.26 -35.30
C ARG A 14 -26.45 -19.78 -34.15
N LEU A 15 -26.00 -19.66 -32.91
CA LEU A 15 -26.76 -20.07 -31.73
C LEU A 15 -27.95 -19.13 -31.46
N ILE A 16 -27.75 -17.82 -31.64
CA ILE A 16 -28.78 -16.80 -31.47
C ILE A 16 -29.80 -16.84 -32.62
N ASP A 17 -29.33 -17.07 -33.84
CA ASP A 17 -30.16 -17.10 -35.05
C ASP A 17 -30.85 -18.46 -35.28
N ALA A 18 -30.58 -19.47 -34.44
CA ALA A 18 -31.18 -20.79 -34.56
C ALA A 18 -32.71 -20.74 -34.36
N LEU A 19 -33.44 -21.30 -35.33
CA LEU A 19 -34.91 -21.29 -35.34
C LEU A 19 -35.50 -22.59 -34.77
N THR A 20 -34.69 -23.64 -34.71
CA THR A 20 -35.07 -24.96 -34.18
C THR A 20 -34.19 -25.39 -33.01
N ASP A 21 -34.73 -26.23 -32.13
CA ASP A 21 -33.99 -26.78 -30.99
C ASP A 21 -32.79 -27.65 -31.42
N GLU A 22 -32.83 -28.22 -32.62
CA GLU A 22 -31.76 -29.05 -33.15
C GLU A 22 -30.59 -28.19 -33.65
N GLU A 23 -30.88 -27.12 -34.39
CA GLU A 23 -29.87 -26.11 -34.78
C GLU A 23 -29.24 -25.46 -33.56
N ARG A 24 -30.06 -25.12 -32.55
CA ARG A 24 -29.59 -24.51 -31.30
C ARG A 24 -28.61 -25.43 -30.57
N ARG A 25 -28.95 -26.72 -30.46
CA ARG A 25 -28.07 -27.73 -29.85
C ARG A 25 -26.77 -27.91 -30.63
N ALA A 26 -26.83 -27.94 -31.96
CA ALA A 26 -25.64 -28.08 -32.80
C ALA A 26 -24.72 -26.85 -32.71
N ALA A 27 -25.29 -25.64 -32.73
CA ALA A 27 -24.55 -24.39 -32.60
C ALA A 27 -23.92 -24.25 -31.20
N SER A 28 -24.66 -24.61 -30.15
CA SER A 28 -24.16 -24.60 -28.77
C SER A 28 -22.93 -25.51 -28.59
N LYS A 29 -22.98 -26.75 -29.10
CA LYS A 29 -21.82 -27.66 -29.07
C LYS A 29 -20.59 -27.08 -29.76
N ARG A 30 -20.78 -26.49 -30.95
CA ARG A 30 -19.69 -25.87 -31.71
C ARG A 30 -19.11 -24.67 -30.97
N PHE A 31 -19.97 -23.81 -30.40
CA PHE A 31 -19.56 -22.69 -29.57
C PHE A 31 -18.74 -23.14 -28.36
N SER A 32 -19.21 -24.17 -27.64
CA SER A 32 -18.48 -24.72 -26.48
C SER A 32 -17.11 -25.27 -26.88
N SER A 33 -17.01 -25.96 -28.02
CA SER A 33 -15.74 -26.47 -28.55
C SER A 33 -14.77 -25.33 -28.91
N ASP A 34 -15.28 -24.26 -29.53
CA ASP A 34 -14.48 -23.08 -29.85
C ASP A 34 -13.95 -22.39 -28.59
N CYS A 35 -14.81 -22.17 -27.60
CA CYS A 35 -14.43 -21.59 -26.31
C CYS A 35 -13.33 -22.42 -25.64
N ARG A 36 -13.48 -23.76 -25.62
CA ARG A 36 -12.48 -24.66 -25.05
C ARG A 36 -11.12 -24.54 -25.73
N ARG A 37 -11.09 -24.57 -27.06
CA ARG A 37 -9.85 -24.39 -27.84
C ARG A 37 -9.20 -23.05 -27.57
N HIS A 38 -10.00 -22.00 -27.44
CA HIS A 38 -9.49 -20.67 -27.13
C HIS A 38 -8.91 -20.58 -25.72
N ILE A 39 -9.56 -21.20 -24.72
CA ILE A 39 -9.04 -21.34 -23.35
C ILE A 39 -7.67 -22.06 -23.36
N ASP A 40 -7.55 -23.19 -24.06
CA ASP A 40 -6.30 -23.95 -24.14
C ASP A 40 -5.19 -23.16 -24.85
N SER A 41 -5.54 -22.42 -25.91
CA SER A 41 -4.63 -21.52 -26.61
C SER A 41 -4.13 -20.41 -25.68
N ILE A 42 -5.01 -19.77 -24.90
CA ILE A 42 -4.61 -18.73 -23.95
C ILE A 42 -3.70 -19.31 -22.85
N ALA A 43 -4.08 -20.44 -22.26
CA ALA A 43 -3.32 -21.06 -21.18
C ALA A 43 -1.89 -21.38 -21.62
N SER A 44 -1.74 -22.00 -22.79
CA SER A 44 -0.42 -22.35 -23.34
C SER A 44 0.39 -21.12 -23.78
N ALA A 45 -0.26 -20.09 -24.32
CA ALA A 45 0.42 -18.92 -24.88
C ALA A 45 0.77 -17.83 -23.84
N TYR A 46 0.10 -17.76 -22.69
CA TYR A 46 0.25 -16.62 -21.77
C TYR A 46 0.54 -16.98 -20.31
N ILE A 47 0.37 -18.25 -19.91
CA ILE A 47 0.63 -18.69 -18.53
C ILE A 47 2.00 -19.37 -18.48
N ARG A 48 3.06 -18.57 -18.39
CA ARG A 48 4.46 -19.03 -18.31
C ARG A 48 5.18 -18.39 -17.11
N PRO A 49 4.89 -18.83 -15.86
CA PRO A 49 5.53 -18.27 -14.67
C PRO A 49 7.07 -18.31 -14.69
N SER A 50 7.65 -19.32 -15.35
CA SER A 50 9.11 -19.43 -15.55
C SER A 50 9.69 -18.30 -16.41
N GLU A 51 8.86 -17.59 -17.17
CA GLU A 51 9.23 -16.45 -18.01
C GLU A 51 8.79 -15.11 -17.37
N GLY A 52 8.36 -15.11 -16.10
CA GLY A 52 7.96 -13.90 -15.38
C GLY A 52 6.54 -13.41 -15.67
N THR A 53 5.68 -14.24 -16.28
CA THR A 53 4.24 -13.92 -16.39
C THR A 53 3.50 -14.26 -15.10
N LEU A 54 2.26 -13.77 -14.98
CA LEU A 54 1.34 -14.24 -13.96
C LEU A 54 1.03 -15.74 -14.16
N ASP A 55 0.57 -16.38 -13.09
CA ASP A 55 0.17 -17.78 -13.11
C ASP A 55 -1.26 -17.98 -13.61
N PHE A 56 -1.93 -16.93 -14.08
CA PHE A 56 -3.23 -16.95 -14.71
C PHE A 56 -3.28 -15.98 -15.89
N ALA A 57 -4.29 -16.11 -16.75
CA ALA A 57 -4.54 -15.20 -17.86
C ALA A 57 -6.01 -14.76 -17.91
N LEU A 58 -6.25 -13.53 -18.35
CA LEU A 58 -7.61 -13.03 -18.61
C LEU A 58 -8.00 -13.31 -20.06
N MET A 59 -9.18 -13.90 -20.25
CA MET A 59 -9.78 -14.12 -21.57
C MET A 59 -10.87 -13.06 -21.79
N TYR A 60 -10.55 -12.04 -22.60
CA TYR A 60 -11.50 -10.97 -22.89
C TYR A 60 -12.59 -11.44 -23.85
N VAL A 61 -13.84 -11.26 -23.45
CA VAL A 61 -15.04 -11.57 -24.23
C VAL A 61 -15.75 -10.25 -24.56
N PRO A 62 -15.83 -9.83 -25.83
CA PRO A 62 -16.22 -8.46 -26.20
C PRO A 62 -17.73 -8.17 -26.05
N SER A 63 -18.53 -9.12 -25.60
CA SER A 63 -19.98 -8.99 -25.45
C SER A 63 -20.43 -9.68 -24.16
N GLU A 64 -21.29 -9.00 -23.40
CA GLU A 64 -21.90 -9.57 -22.19
C GLU A 64 -22.74 -10.81 -22.50
N SER A 65 -23.48 -10.82 -23.61
CA SER A 65 -24.30 -11.98 -24.00
C SER A 65 -23.43 -13.21 -24.32
N VAL A 66 -22.30 -12.99 -24.98
CA VAL A 66 -21.33 -14.05 -25.30
C VAL A 66 -20.64 -14.55 -24.03
N TYR A 67 -20.27 -13.63 -23.14
CA TYR A 67 -19.70 -13.95 -21.84
C TYR A 67 -20.65 -14.80 -21.01
N TYR A 68 -21.93 -14.42 -20.94
CA TYR A 68 -22.97 -15.16 -20.23
C TYR A 68 -23.12 -16.59 -20.76
N GLU A 69 -23.15 -16.74 -22.09
CA GLU A 69 -23.21 -18.06 -22.72
C GLU A 69 -21.97 -18.91 -22.42
N LEU A 70 -20.79 -18.31 -22.35
CA LEU A 70 -19.57 -19.02 -21.97
C LEU A 70 -19.63 -19.50 -20.51
N ILE A 71 -19.99 -18.63 -19.56
CA ILE A 71 -19.94 -18.97 -18.14
C ILE A 71 -21.04 -19.96 -17.71
N THR A 72 -22.18 -19.95 -18.40
CA THR A 72 -23.29 -20.89 -18.16
C THR A 72 -23.26 -22.11 -19.07
N GLY A 73 -22.48 -22.04 -20.15
CA GLY A 73 -22.34 -23.08 -21.16
C GLY A 73 -21.64 -24.33 -20.63
N ARG A 74 -21.99 -25.45 -21.27
CA ARG A 74 -21.40 -26.77 -21.00
C ARG A 74 -20.69 -27.30 -22.24
N ASP A 75 -19.61 -28.05 -22.03
CA ASP A 75 -18.93 -28.77 -23.10
C ASP A 75 -19.70 -30.03 -23.52
N GLU A 76 -19.17 -30.74 -24.51
CA GLU A 76 -19.79 -31.97 -25.04
C GLU A 76 -19.91 -33.09 -24.00
N ALA A 77 -19.06 -33.09 -22.97
CA ALA A 77 -19.09 -34.02 -21.86
C ALA A 77 -20.02 -33.57 -20.71
N GLY A 78 -20.68 -32.41 -20.87
CA GLY A 78 -21.58 -31.83 -19.87
C GLY A 78 -20.86 -31.06 -18.76
N ALA A 79 -19.54 -30.90 -18.82
CA ALA A 79 -18.77 -30.13 -17.86
C ALA A 79 -18.96 -28.63 -18.10
N ALA A 80 -19.00 -27.84 -17.03
CA ALA A 80 -19.13 -26.39 -17.15
C ALA A 80 -17.88 -25.79 -17.78
N LEU A 81 -18.04 -24.94 -18.81
CA LEU A 81 -16.93 -24.26 -19.46
C LEU A 81 -16.21 -23.30 -18.51
N SER A 82 -16.95 -22.69 -17.59
CA SER A 82 -16.39 -21.83 -16.53
C SER A 82 -15.44 -22.59 -15.61
N GLU A 83 -15.83 -23.78 -15.15
CA GLU A 83 -14.96 -24.65 -14.34
C GLU A 83 -13.74 -25.10 -15.13
N TYR A 84 -13.91 -25.43 -16.41
CA TYR A 84 -12.78 -25.77 -17.29
C TYR A 84 -11.78 -24.60 -17.41
N ALA A 85 -12.28 -23.38 -17.66
CA ALA A 85 -11.45 -22.18 -17.74
C ALA A 85 -10.64 -21.97 -16.45
N VAL A 86 -11.30 -22.07 -15.29
CA VAL A 86 -10.65 -21.97 -13.98
C VAL A 86 -9.59 -23.06 -13.78
N SER A 87 -9.87 -24.30 -14.18
CA SER A 87 -8.88 -25.41 -14.10
C SER A 87 -7.64 -25.16 -14.95
N LYS A 88 -7.78 -24.38 -16.03
CA LYS A 88 -6.69 -23.93 -16.91
C LYS A 88 -6.07 -22.61 -16.46
N LYS A 89 -6.49 -22.07 -15.31
CA LYS A 89 -6.10 -20.74 -14.81
C LYS A 89 -6.37 -19.63 -15.83
N VAL A 90 -7.40 -19.79 -16.64
CA VAL A 90 -7.92 -18.77 -17.55
C VAL A 90 -9.20 -18.21 -16.95
N VAL A 91 -9.26 -16.90 -16.79
CA VAL A 91 -10.42 -16.20 -16.21
C VAL A 91 -11.14 -15.46 -17.33
N PRO A 92 -12.32 -15.94 -17.77
CA PRO A 92 -13.14 -15.20 -18.71
C PRO A 92 -13.59 -13.88 -18.10
N VAL A 93 -13.52 -12.81 -18.88
CA VAL A 93 -13.97 -11.47 -18.47
C VAL A 93 -14.78 -10.80 -19.58
N SER A 94 -15.89 -10.20 -19.22
CA SER A 94 -16.69 -9.31 -20.06
C SER A 94 -16.14 -7.88 -20.01
N PRO A 95 -16.68 -6.92 -20.80
CA PRO A 95 -16.30 -5.51 -20.68
C PRO A 95 -16.50 -4.95 -19.26
N ASN A 96 -17.62 -5.28 -18.60
CA ASN A 96 -17.89 -4.78 -17.26
C ASN A 96 -16.99 -5.45 -16.21
N SER A 97 -16.83 -6.77 -16.27
CA SER A 97 -15.99 -7.46 -15.29
C SER A 97 -14.52 -7.10 -15.49
N PHE A 98 -14.06 -6.94 -16.73
CA PHE A 98 -12.70 -6.48 -17.02
C PHE A 98 -12.43 -5.09 -16.44
N TYR A 99 -13.38 -4.16 -16.60
CA TYR A 99 -13.29 -2.84 -15.96
C TYR A 99 -13.19 -2.95 -14.44
N ALA A 100 -14.01 -3.79 -13.80
CA ALA A 100 -13.95 -4.00 -12.35
C ALA A 100 -12.58 -4.56 -11.91
N TYR A 101 -12.02 -5.54 -12.62
CA TYR A 101 -10.68 -6.07 -12.35
C TYR A 101 -9.60 -4.99 -12.48
N LEU A 102 -9.66 -4.17 -13.55
CA LEU A 102 -8.72 -3.06 -13.73
C LEU A 102 -8.81 -2.04 -12.60
N GLN A 103 -10.01 -1.73 -12.10
CA GLN A 103 -10.20 -0.86 -10.94
C GLN A 103 -9.58 -1.46 -9.68
N THR A 104 -9.79 -2.76 -9.43
CA THR A 104 -9.16 -3.47 -8.30
C THR A 104 -7.64 -3.44 -8.39
N ILE A 105 -7.06 -3.71 -9.56
CA ILE A 105 -5.61 -3.65 -9.78
C ILE A 105 -5.10 -2.21 -9.55
N ALA A 106 -5.77 -1.21 -10.12
CA ALA A 106 -5.38 0.19 -9.95
C ALA A 106 -5.43 0.63 -8.48
N MET A 107 -6.46 0.18 -7.73
CA MET A 107 -6.57 0.44 -6.31
C MET A 107 -5.44 -0.24 -5.51
N GLY A 108 -5.13 -1.50 -5.83
CA GLY A 108 -4.01 -2.22 -5.22
C GLY A 108 -2.67 -1.51 -5.43
N LEU A 109 -2.38 -1.08 -6.67
CA LEU A 109 -1.16 -0.34 -6.99
C LEU A 109 -1.07 1.00 -6.25
N ARG A 110 -2.18 1.75 -6.16
CA ARG A 110 -2.23 2.98 -5.36
C ARG A 110 -2.00 2.71 -3.86
N GLY A 111 -2.55 1.62 -3.34
CA GLY A 111 -2.34 1.19 -1.96
C GLY A 111 -0.86 0.94 -1.67
N MET A 112 -0.15 0.23 -2.58
CA MET A 112 1.29 -0.03 -2.45
C MET A 112 2.12 1.26 -2.49
N GLU A 113 1.74 2.23 -3.32
CA GLU A 113 2.42 3.53 -3.37
C GLU A 113 2.22 4.33 -2.07
N ILE A 114 1.01 4.32 -1.51
CA ILE A 114 0.71 4.96 -0.22
C ILE A 114 1.51 4.28 0.90
N GLU A 115 1.57 2.96 0.93
CA GLU A 115 2.33 2.18 1.90
C GLU A 115 3.82 2.55 1.87
N ALA A 116 4.42 2.60 0.68
CA ALA A 116 5.83 2.99 0.53
C ALA A 116 6.11 4.38 1.10
N ARG A 117 5.27 5.37 0.76
CA ARG A 117 5.39 6.74 1.29
C ARG A 117 5.14 6.82 2.80
N ALA A 118 4.21 6.03 3.33
CA ALA A 118 3.97 5.95 4.77
C ALA A 118 5.18 5.40 5.52
N GLY A 119 5.85 4.39 4.96
CA GLY A 119 7.11 3.86 5.48
C GLY A 119 8.20 4.93 5.56
N GLU A 120 8.39 5.70 4.50
CA GLU A 120 9.34 6.82 4.48
C GLU A 120 9.02 7.88 5.55
N MET A 121 7.75 8.28 5.67
CA MET A 121 7.32 9.24 6.69
C MET A 121 7.58 8.73 8.12
N LEU A 122 7.31 7.46 8.40
CA LEU A 122 7.59 6.86 9.71
C LEU A 122 9.09 6.85 10.02
N ALA A 123 9.93 6.57 9.03
CA ALA A 123 11.38 6.65 9.19
C ALA A 123 11.84 8.07 9.54
N HIS A 124 11.31 9.09 8.85
CA HIS A 124 11.60 10.49 9.15
C HIS A 124 11.15 10.90 10.56
N LEU A 125 9.95 10.51 10.98
CA LEU A 125 9.44 10.79 12.33
C LEU A 125 10.28 10.12 13.41
N SER A 126 10.76 8.89 13.16
CA SER A 126 11.67 8.19 14.07
C SER A 126 13.00 8.95 14.23
N GLY A 127 13.57 9.44 13.13
CA GLY A 127 14.76 10.29 13.16
C GLY A 127 14.54 11.57 13.97
N LEU A 128 13.45 12.29 13.70
CA LEU A 128 13.10 13.52 14.42
C LEU A 128 12.92 13.29 15.93
N LYS A 129 12.30 12.17 16.31
CA LYS A 129 12.16 11.80 17.73
C LYS A 129 13.53 11.67 18.41
N GLY A 130 14.48 10.99 17.76
CA GLY A 130 15.83 10.83 18.29
C GLY A 130 16.59 12.17 18.42
N GLU A 131 16.40 13.09 17.47
CA GLU A 131 16.94 14.45 17.57
C GLU A 131 16.33 15.22 18.75
N PHE A 132 15.02 15.11 18.95
CA PHE A 132 14.32 15.75 20.06
C PHE A 132 14.75 15.20 21.43
N GLU A 133 14.99 13.89 21.54
CA GLU A 133 15.52 13.27 22.76
C GLU A 133 16.90 13.81 23.11
N LYS A 134 17.80 13.96 22.13
CA LYS A 134 19.13 14.58 22.34
C LYS A 134 18.99 16.03 22.78
N PHE A 135 18.18 16.82 22.09
CA PHE A 135 17.90 18.20 22.46
C PHE A 135 17.36 18.32 23.90
N SER A 136 16.45 17.42 24.29
CA SER A 136 15.89 17.40 25.65
C SER A 136 16.96 17.10 26.70
N ALA A 137 17.88 16.18 26.43
CA ALA A 137 19.01 15.88 27.32
C ALA A 137 20.00 17.05 27.45
N ASP A 138 20.27 17.76 26.36
CA ASP A 138 21.09 18.97 26.37
C ASP A 138 20.42 20.09 27.18
N LEU A 139 19.11 20.27 27.01
CA LEU A 139 18.32 21.24 27.76
C LEU A 139 18.30 20.92 29.26
N GLU A 140 18.18 19.64 29.63
CA GLU A 140 18.27 19.20 31.01
C GLU A 140 19.65 19.50 31.61
N THR A 141 20.71 19.25 30.84
CA THR A 141 22.09 19.56 31.24
C THR A 141 22.29 21.05 31.47
N LEU A 142 21.79 21.89 30.56
CA LEU A 142 21.80 23.34 30.71
C LEU A 142 21.03 23.78 31.97
N GLY A 143 19.86 23.20 32.21
CA GLY A 143 19.07 23.44 33.42
C GLY A 143 19.84 23.16 34.70
N ARG A 144 20.59 22.04 34.75
CA ARG A 144 21.48 21.71 35.88
C ARG A 144 22.57 22.78 36.06
N HIS A 145 23.24 23.19 34.98
CA HIS A 145 24.27 24.22 35.05
C HIS A 145 23.75 25.57 35.54
N LEU A 146 22.57 26.00 35.09
CA LEU A 146 21.92 27.22 35.56
C LEU A 146 21.57 27.15 37.06
N SER A 147 21.05 26.01 37.52
CA SER A 147 20.77 25.78 38.94
C SER A 147 22.04 25.85 39.81
N PHE A 148 23.14 25.27 39.34
CA PHE A 148 24.43 25.37 40.03
C PHE A 148 24.96 26.81 40.05
N ALA A 149 24.89 27.53 38.93
CA ALA A 149 25.32 28.92 38.84
C ALA A 149 24.53 29.81 39.81
N ARG A 150 23.19 29.65 39.86
CA ARG A 150 22.32 30.34 40.82
C ARG A 150 22.69 30.01 42.26
N SER A 151 22.85 28.73 42.58
CA SER A 151 23.24 28.30 43.93
C SER A 151 24.59 28.91 44.37
N LYS A 152 25.55 29.03 43.44
CA LYS A 152 26.84 29.67 43.69
C LYS A 152 26.74 31.18 43.87
N TYR A 153 25.87 31.83 43.10
CA TYR A 153 25.56 33.25 43.28
C TYR A 153 24.99 33.51 44.68
N ASP A 154 23.98 32.75 45.11
CA ASP A 154 23.34 32.88 46.42
C ASP A 154 24.32 32.59 47.59
N GLU A 155 25.33 31.74 47.38
CA GLU A 155 26.42 31.51 48.34
C GLU A 155 27.35 32.73 48.46
N LEU A 156 27.75 33.31 47.33
CA LEU A 156 28.63 34.48 47.28
C LEU A 156 27.96 35.73 47.84
N GLU A 157 26.68 35.94 47.55
CA GLU A 157 25.90 37.05 48.07
C GLU A 157 25.86 37.03 49.61
N ARG A 158 25.59 35.87 50.21
CA ARG A 158 25.66 35.69 51.68
C ARG A 158 27.05 35.97 52.25
N LYS A 159 28.10 35.47 51.60
CA LYS A 159 29.49 35.76 52.04
C LYS A 159 29.84 37.23 51.94
N ALA A 160 29.41 37.92 50.88
CA ALA A 160 29.62 39.34 50.70
C ALA A 160 28.93 40.16 51.80
N GLY A 161 27.69 39.81 52.17
CA GLY A 161 26.98 40.41 53.30
C GLY A 161 27.75 40.27 54.62
N LEU A 162 28.19 39.06 54.95
CA LEU A 162 29.01 38.80 56.15
C LEU A 162 30.35 39.56 56.13
N LEU A 163 30.98 39.67 54.97
CA LEU A 163 32.24 40.42 54.83
C LEU A 163 32.01 41.92 55.04
N SER A 164 30.90 42.46 54.51
CA SER A 164 30.49 43.85 54.72
C SER A 164 30.27 44.15 56.20
N GLU A 165 29.55 43.29 56.91
CA GLU A 165 29.33 43.43 58.36
C GLU A 165 30.65 43.44 59.14
N ARG A 166 31.59 42.53 58.80
CA ARG A 166 32.93 42.50 59.45
C ARG A 166 33.77 43.74 59.14
N LEU A 167 33.70 44.24 57.91
CA LEU A 167 34.40 45.45 57.48
C LEU A 167 33.87 46.67 58.24
N ASP A 168 32.55 46.84 58.35
CA ASP A 168 31.94 47.92 59.12
C ASP A 168 32.36 47.87 60.60
N TRP A 169 32.36 46.67 61.20
CA TRP A 169 32.84 46.48 62.57
C TRP A 169 34.31 46.89 62.77
N SER A 170 35.18 46.55 61.80
CA SER A 170 36.60 46.92 61.86
C SER A 170 36.83 48.43 61.63
N GLY A 171 36.05 49.06 60.75
CA GLY A 171 36.11 50.50 60.49
C GLY A 171 35.58 51.35 61.64
N LEU A 172 34.61 50.83 62.41
CA LEU A 172 34.16 51.43 63.68
C LEU A 172 35.25 51.37 64.75
N ARG A 173 35.97 50.24 64.84
CA ARG A 173 37.06 50.03 65.83
C ARG A 173 38.29 50.92 65.57
N ASP A 174 38.64 51.14 64.30
CA ASP A 174 39.72 52.06 63.91
C ASP A 174 39.38 53.55 64.16
N ARG A 175 38.08 53.90 64.21
CA ARG A 175 37.62 55.25 64.60
C ARG A 175 37.64 55.47 66.12
N GLU A 176 37.36 54.44 66.92
CA GLU A 176 37.46 54.51 68.39
C GLU A 176 38.92 54.59 68.87
N LEU A 177 39.87 53.96 68.17
CA LEU A 177 41.30 53.97 68.52
C LEU A 177 42.05 55.27 68.10
N ARG A 178 41.37 56.21 67.42
CA ARG A 178 41.95 57.48 66.93
C ARG A 178 41.45 58.74 67.66
N GLN A 179 40.62 58.60 68.69
CA GLN A 179 40.28 59.74 69.55
C GLN A 179 41.17 59.73 70.80
N PRO A 180 41.97 60.79 71.05
CA PRO A 180 42.75 60.95 72.27
C PRO A 180 41.88 61.23 73.51
#